data_AF-A0A0J7IMN3-F1
#
_entry.id   AF-A0A0J7IMN3-F1
#
_cell.length_a   1.000
_cell.length_b   1.000
_cell.length_c   1.000
_cell.angle_alpha   90.00
_cell.angle_beta   90.00
_cell.angle_gamma   90.00
#
_symmetry.space_group_name_H-M   'P 1'
#
loop_
_entity.id
_entity.type
_entity.pdbx_description
1 polymer ?
#
loop_
_entity_poly.entity_id
_entity_poly.type
_entity_poly.pdbx_seq_one_letter_code
_entity_poly.pdbx_strand_id
1 'polypeptide(L)'
;MKKLILSLAIVASAFVFGQKEDVNAKLQGANKAAMDAYNAKNYAGAAPKFMEVYDLLKANGQDDKMYMYYAGLSYALANDNDSAIKIYTDLINSGYTGVQTTYTAKDTKTGQVANYDKQTWELLKKSSPKDYSDFKTEQTKSVEPDLYETLSTLLLNAKKNDEAVALIEKGLAKFPNNAKLKEAQGTALYASGNTEKFMQNLKEQLAKNPNDATNWYNLGVLQSKDPATAADAEASFKKAIELKPDFANAYQNLVYTTIGDDTKAVEEINALRKAKPDDATKLIEARKARFEKALPYAESWYKALPESIDAVSTLKDIYNLTKNQTKAAEMKAKEAALQAKAK
;
A
#
# COMPACT_ATOMS: atom_id res chain seq x y z
N MET A 1 3.38 9.46 13.10
CA MET A 1 4.31 10.61 12.97
C MET A 1 4.53 11.39 14.27
N LYS A 2 3.52 11.98 14.95
CA LYS A 2 3.76 12.78 16.19
C LYS A 2 4.47 12.03 17.34
N LYS A 3 4.28 10.71 17.51
CA LYS A 3 4.98 9.92 18.54
C LYS A 3 6.44 9.58 18.21
N LEU A 4 6.84 9.53 16.93
CA LEU A 4 8.23 9.26 16.51
C LEU A 4 9.14 10.50 16.68
N ILE A 5 8.57 11.70 16.56
CA ILE A 5 9.32 12.96 16.80
C ILE A 5 9.70 13.09 18.28
N LEU A 6 8.91 12.51 19.19
CA LEU A 6 9.16 12.56 20.62
C LEU A 6 10.37 11.71 21.06
N SER A 7 10.66 10.59 20.37
CA SER A 7 11.84 9.76 20.69
C SER A 7 13.16 10.41 20.27
N LEU A 8 13.15 11.20 19.19
CA LEU A 8 14.31 11.97 18.74
C LEU A 8 14.76 13.05 19.74
N ALA A 9 13.82 13.66 20.46
CA ALA A 9 14.13 14.66 21.50
C ALA A 9 14.86 14.06 22.71
N ILE A 10 14.64 12.77 22.99
CA ILE A 10 15.18 12.06 24.17
C ILE A 10 16.64 11.60 23.92
N VAL A 11 16.99 11.27 22.68
CA VAL A 11 18.36 10.80 22.35
C VAL A 11 19.39 11.93 22.47
N ALA A 12 19.00 13.19 22.19
CA ALA A 12 19.90 14.34 22.34
C ALA A 12 20.38 14.58 23.79
N SER A 13 19.62 14.15 24.81
CA SER A 13 19.95 14.37 26.22
C SER A 13 20.92 13.36 26.84
N ALA A 14 21.24 12.24 26.17
CA ALA A 14 22.06 11.15 26.75
C ALA A 14 23.57 11.24 26.42
N PHE A 15 24.03 12.29 25.75
CA PHE A 15 25.39 12.38 25.17
C PHE A 15 26.49 12.90 26.10
N VAL A 16 26.29 12.88 27.42
CA VAL A 16 27.32 13.32 28.37
C VAL A 16 28.04 12.08 28.90
N PHE A 17 29.37 12.13 28.97
CA PHE A 17 30.31 11.13 29.50
C PHE A 17 30.91 10.14 28.49
N GLY A 18 32.00 10.59 27.82
CA GLY A 18 33.05 9.67 27.37
C GLY A 18 33.88 10.06 26.14
N GLN A 19 33.47 11.04 25.33
CA GLN A 19 34.12 11.32 24.03
C GLN A 19 34.99 12.59 24.03
N LYS A 20 35.95 12.66 23.09
CA LYS A 20 36.71 13.90 22.80
C LYS A 20 35.73 15.04 22.52
N GLU A 21 35.85 16.17 23.22
CA GLU A 21 34.91 17.31 23.19
C GLU A 21 34.49 17.73 21.76
N ASP A 22 35.41 17.70 20.79
CA ASP A 22 35.16 18.10 19.40
C ASP A 22 34.18 17.19 18.65
N VAL A 23 34.19 15.87 18.93
CA VAL A 23 33.31 14.91 18.26
C VAL A 23 31.87 15.06 18.75
N ASN A 24 31.70 15.32 20.05
CA ASN A 24 30.38 15.51 20.64
C ASN A 24 29.74 16.84 20.15
N ALA A 25 30.54 17.91 20.02
CA ALA A 25 30.07 19.17 19.48
C ALA A 25 29.64 19.05 18.00
N LYS A 26 30.42 18.34 17.18
CA LYS A 26 30.06 18.07 15.76
C LYS A 26 28.77 17.27 15.65
N LEU A 27 28.63 16.22 16.44
CA LEU A 27 27.43 15.39 16.46
C LEU A 27 26.18 16.18 16.86
N GLN A 28 26.26 16.99 17.92
CA GLN A 28 25.15 17.85 18.35
C GLN A 28 24.79 18.89 17.28
N GLY A 29 25.79 19.50 16.65
CA GLY A 29 25.60 20.45 15.56
C GLY A 29 24.91 19.83 14.35
N ALA A 30 25.39 18.67 13.89
CA ALA A 30 24.79 17.93 12.77
C ALA A 30 23.35 17.51 13.07
N ASN A 31 23.10 16.98 14.28
CA ASN A 31 21.75 16.55 14.68
C ASN A 31 20.78 17.74 14.76
N LYS A 32 21.21 18.86 15.35
CA LYS A 32 20.40 20.08 15.38
C LYS A 32 20.09 20.57 13.96
N ALA A 33 21.08 20.63 13.09
CA ALA A 33 20.88 21.05 11.70
C ALA A 33 19.91 20.12 10.95
N ALA A 34 20.02 18.80 11.15
CA ALA A 34 19.10 17.83 10.57
C ALA A 34 17.65 18.07 11.02
N MET A 35 17.44 18.24 12.34
CA MET A 35 16.10 18.48 12.91
C MET A 35 15.51 19.80 12.46
N ASP A 36 16.29 20.88 12.50
CA ASP A 36 15.84 22.22 12.10
C ASP A 36 15.42 22.21 10.62
N ALA A 37 16.22 21.59 9.73
CA ALA A 37 15.89 21.44 8.32
C ALA A 37 14.63 20.57 8.12
N TYR A 38 14.52 19.43 8.82
CA TYR A 38 13.37 18.54 8.72
C TYR A 38 12.06 19.22 9.19
N ASN A 39 12.12 19.94 10.31
CA ASN A 39 10.97 20.69 10.85
C ASN A 39 10.56 21.85 9.94
N ALA A 40 11.53 22.48 9.27
CA ALA A 40 11.29 23.48 8.23
C ALA A 40 10.80 22.88 6.89
N LYS A 41 10.59 21.56 6.82
CA LYS A 41 10.25 20.80 5.59
C LYS A 41 11.29 20.92 4.47
N ASN A 42 12.51 21.34 4.82
CA ASN A 42 13.66 21.32 3.91
C ASN A 42 14.27 19.90 3.92
N TYR A 43 13.57 18.96 3.29
CA TYR A 43 13.96 17.55 3.31
C TYR A 43 15.26 17.28 2.56
N ALA A 44 15.52 18.02 1.46
CA ALA A 44 16.77 17.95 0.72
C ALA A 44 17.98 18.36 1.57
N GLY A 45 17.81 19.34 2.46
CA GLY A 45 18.84 19.74 3.43
C GLY A 45 18.94 18.81 4.63
N ALA A 46 17.82 18.23 5.09
CA ALA A 46 17.77 17.35 6.25
C ALA A 46 18.42 15.98 6.00
N ALA A 47 18.18 15.40 4.82
CA ALA A 47 18.62 14.04 4.48
C ALA A 47 20.14 13.81 4.62
N PRO A 48 21.03 14.63 4.02
CA PRO A 48 22.47 14.46 4.19
C PRO A 48 22.93 14.72 5.64
N LYS A 49 22.23 15.58 6.39
CA LYS A 49 22.55 15.84 7.80
C LYS A 49 22.18 14.67 8.70
N PHE A 50 21.09 13.96 8.44
CA PHE A 50 20.81 12.71 9.13
C PHE A 50 21.85 11.61 8.83
N MET A 51 22.34 11.52 7.58
CA MET A 51 23.45 10.61 7.26
C MET A 51 24.75 11.02 7.97
N GLU A 52 25.07 12.31 8.04
CA GLU A 52 26.25 12.81 8.76
C GLU A 52 26.20 12.42 10.25
N VAL A 53 25.02 12.52 10.88
CA VAL A 53 24.82 12.06 12.26
C VAL A 53 25.05 10.56 12.39
N TYR A 54 24.49 9.75 11.49
CA TYR A 54 24.71 8.30 11.47
C TYR A 54 26.21 7.95 11.34
N ASP A 55 26.91 8.57 10.40
CA ASP A 55 28.31 8.28 10.13
C ASP A 55 29.22 8.67 11.31
N LEU A 56 28.95 9.81 11.96
CA LEU A 56 29.65 10.23 13.17
C LEU A 56 29.42 9.25 14.33
N LEU A 57 28.19 8.78 14.54
CA LEU A 57 27.88 7.78 15.55
C LEU A 57 28.59 6.46 15.25
N LYS A 58 28.53 6.01 14.01
CA LYS A 58 29.16 4.76 13.57
C LYS A 58 30.67 4.77 13.74
N ALA A 59 31.32 5.90 13.41
CA ALA A 59 32.76 6.09 13.62
C ALA A 59 33.15 5.96 15.10
N ASN A 60 32.22 6.22 16.01
CA ASN A 60 32.39 6.05 17.46
C ASN A 60 31.87 4.71 18.00
N GLY A 61 31.58 3.74 17.12
CA GLY A 61 31.10 2.41 17.49
C GLY A 61 29.59 2.35 17.82
N GLN A 62 28.82 3.41 17.56
CA GLN A 62 27.37 3.44 17.76
C GLN A 62 26.64 3.30 16.42
N ASP A 63 26.08 2.13 16.14
CA ASP A 63 25.35 1.87 14.89
C ASP A 63 23.85 2.20 15.00
N ASP A 64 23.53 3.47 15.26
CA ASP A 64 22.14 3.93 15.41
C ASP A 64 21.47 4.20 14.06
N LYS A 65 20.95 3.13 13.47
CA LYS A 65 20.27 3.13 12.17
C LYS A 65 18.95 3.93 12.15
N MET A 66 18.48 4.46 13.29
CA MET A 66 17.37 5.43 13.30
C MET A 66 17.67 6.64 12.41
N TYR A 67 18.92 7.09 12.41
CA TYR A 67 19.33 8.23 11.59
C TYR A 67 19.35 7.89 10.09
N MET A 68 19.73 6.65 9.74
CA MET A 68 19.54 6.15 8.36
C MET A 68 18.05 6.14 7.97
N TYR A 69 17.14 5.70 8.84
CA TYR A 69 15.70 5.74 8.56
C TYR A 69 15.20 7.16 8.28
N TYR A 70 15.59 8.15 9.09
CA TYR A 70 15.20 9.54 8.86
C TYR A 70 15.86 10.16 7.62
N ALA A 71 17.09 9.77 7.30
CA ALA A 71 17.73 10.15 6.05
C ALA A 71 16.95 9.61 4.84
N GLY A 72 16.64 8.31 4.83
CA GLY A 72 15.87 7.68 3.76
C GLY A 72 14.50 8.32 3.55
N LEU A 73 13.79 8.59 4.66
CA LEU A 73 12.51 9.31 4.63
C LEU A 73 12.67 10.72 4.05
N SER A 74 13.71 11.44 4.45
CA SER A 74 13.97 12.80 3.97
C SER A 74 14.34 12.82 2.48
N TYR A 75 15.14 11.86 2.00
CA TYR A 75 15.41 11.72 0.57
C TYR A 75 14.12 11.41 -0.22
N ALA A 76 13.27 10.50 0.28
CA ALA A 76 11.99 10.19 -0.36
C ALA A 76 11.07 11.43 -0.45
N LEU A 77 10.95 12.22 0.63
CA LEU A 77 10.18 13.45 0.67
C LEU A 77 10.77 14.57 -0.19
N ALA A 78 12.07 14.51 -0.48
CA ALA A 78 12.77 15.39 -1.41
C ALA A 78 12.68 14.92 -2.88
N ASN A 79 12.01 13.80 -3.16
CA ASN A 79 11.97 13.12 -4.46
C ASN A 79 13.33 12.60 -4.96
N ASP A 80 14.32 12.45 -4.08
CA ASP A 80 15.57 11.74 -4.38
C ASP A 80 15.35 10.24 -4.16
N ASN A 81 14.73 9.61 -5.17
CA ASN A 81 14.33 8.22 -5.10
C ASN A 81 15.52 7.27 -5.04
N ASP A 82 16.63 7.57 -5.71
CA ASP A 82 17.78 6.67 -5.74
C ASP A 82 18.47 6.58 -4.37
N SER A 83 18.70 7.72 -3.72
CA SER A 83 19.24 7.76 -2.36
C SER A 83 18.30 7.08 -1.35
N ALA A 84 16.99 7.34 -1.46
CA ALA A 84 16.00 6.72 -0.60
C ALA A 84 15.95 5.19 -0.79
N ILE A 85 15.90 4.70 -2.03
CA ILE A 85 15.88 3.26 -2.37
C ILE A 85 17.09 2.57 -1.75
N LYS A 86 18.28 3.15 -1.92
CA LYS A 86 19.51 2.59 -1.37
C LYS A 86 19.43 2.45 0.15
N ILE A 87 19.07 3.53 0.85
CA ILE A 87 19.01 3.54 2.31
C ILE A 87 17.97 2.54 2.84
N TYR A 88 16.76 2.53 2.28
CA TYR A 88 15.73 1.58 2.73
C TYR A 88 16.11 0.12 2.43
N THR A 89 16.80 -0.14 1.32
CA THR A 89 17.35 -1.46 1.01
C THR A 89 18.38 -1.90 2.05
N ASP A 90 19.31 -1.02 2.41
CA ASP A 90 20.34 -1.28 3.43
C ASP A 90 19.70 -1.53 4.80
N LEU A 91 18.70 -0.75 5.19
CA LEU A 91 17.95 -0.94 6.44
C LEU A 91 17.29 -2.32 6.49
N ILE A 92 16.55 -2.71 5.45
CA ILE A 92 15.89 -4.01 5.37
C ILE A 92 16.90 -5.17 5.39
N ASN A 93 18.01 -5.03 4.65
CA ASN A 93 19.05 -6.06 4.61
C ASN A 93 19.81 -6.21 5.94
N SER A 94 19.91 -5.13 6.71
CA SER A 94 20.49 -5.16 8.06
C SER A 94 19.58 -5.75 9.14
N GLY A 95 18.32 -6.06 8.80
CA GLY A 95 17.33 -6.52 9.78
C GLY A 95 16.83 -5.42 10.72
N TYR A 96 16.96 -4.15 10.33
CA TYR A 96 16.51 -3.03 11.15
C TYR A 96 14.98 -3.04 11.34
N THR A 97 14.53 -3.09 12.58
CA THR A 97 13.10 -3.05 12.94
C THR A 97 12.68 -1.71 13.53
N GLY A 98 13.63 -0.86 13.92
CA GLY A 98 13.40 0.38 14.67
C GLY A 98 12.69 0.20 16.02
N VAL A 99 12.58 -1.03 16.52
CA VAL A 99 12.10 -1.28 17.87
C VAL A 99 13.12 -0.74 18.87
N GLN A 100 12.68 0.19 19.71
CA GLN A 100 13.44 0.72 20.83
C GLN A 100 12.85 0.22 22.13
N THR A 101 13.69 0.01 23.13
CA THR A 101 13.25 -0.23 24.50
C THR A 101 13.29 1.07 25.27
N THR A 102 12.16 1.52 25.77
CA THR A 102 12.04 2.67 26.66
C THR A 102 12.09 2.18 28.11
N TYR A 103 12.92 2.82 28.93
CA TYR A 103 13.07 2.50 30.34
C TYR A 103 12.40 3.59 31.16
N THR A 104 11.38 3.24 31.94
CA THR A 104 10.64 4.21 32.75
C THR A 104 10.74 3.90 34.23
N ALA A 105 10.76 4.93 35.05
CA ALA A 105 10.58 4.83 36.49
C ALA A 105 9.69 5.97 37.00
N LYS A 106 8.96 5.71 38.09
CA LYS A 106 8.12 6.69 38.77
C LYS A 106 8.87 7.27 39.95
N ASP A 107 8.97 8.59 40.02
CA ASP A 107 9.49 9.28 41.20
C ASP A 107 8.47 9.17 42.34
N THR A 108 8.90 8.71 43.52
CA THR A 108 7.99 8.43 44.65
C THR A 108 7.50 9.69 45.35
N LYS A 109 8.19 10.82 45.20
CA LYS A 109 7.83 12.10 45.85
C LYS A 109 6.82 12.88 45.00
N THR A 110 7.04 12.92 43.69
CA THR A 110 6.21 13.69 42.75
C THR A 110 5.13 12.85 42.09
N GLY A 111 5.31 11.52 42.06
CA GLY A 111 4.44 10.60 41.33
C GLY A 111 4.64 10.62 39.81
N GLN A 112 5.59 11.41 39.29
CA GLN A 112 5.82 11.55 37.85
C GLN A 112 6.55 10.33 37.29
N VAL A 113 6.10 9.85 36.12
CA VAL A 113 6.79 8.82 35.33
C VAL A 113 7.69 9.51 34.31
N ALA A 114 8.97 9.15 34.29
CA ALA A 114 9.95 9.68 33.34
C ALA A 114 10.65 8.54 32.58
N ASN A 115 11.19 8.87 31.40
CA ASN A 115 12.04 7.99 30.60
C ASN A 115 13.51 8.21 30.96
N TYR A 116 14.27 7.13 30.95
CA TYR A 116 15.70 7.11 31.24
C TYR A 116 16.43 6.28 30.18
N ASP A 117 17.72 6.53 29.97
CA ASP A 117 18.57 5.55 29.31
C ASP A 117 18.78 4.33 30.22
N LYS A 118 19.25 3.23 29.63
CA LYS A 118 19.42 1.96 30.34
C LYS A 118 20.36 2.08 31.55
N GLN A 119 21.47 2.79 31.41
CA GLN A 119 22.50 2.85 32.46
C GLN A 119 21.99 3.66 33.65
N THR A 120 21.39 4.81 33.41
CA THR A 120 20.76 5.61 34.47
C THR A 120 19.59 4.86 35.10
N TRP A 121 18.75 4.19 34.31
CA TRP A 121 17.65 3.39 34.85
C TRP A 121 18.14 2.24 35.77
N GLU A 122 19.18 1.51 35.36
CA GLU A 122 19.80 0.45 36.17
C GLU A 122 20.44 1.01 37.44
N LEU A 123 21.10 2.17 37.35
CA LEU A 123 21.68 2.86 38.50
C LEU A 123 20.60 3.31 39.50
N LEU A 124 19.53 3.96 39.01
CA LEU A 124 18.41 4.40 39.85
C LEU A 124 17.76 3.20 40.55
N LYS A 125 17.57 2.10 39.82
CA LYS A 125 17.01 0.85 40.36
C LYS A 125 17.88 0.24 41.46
N LYS A 126 19.20 0.33 41.33
CA LYS A 126 20.15 -0.24 42.29
C LYS A 126 20.39 0.66 43.50
N SER A 127 20.54 1.97 43.27
CA SER A 127 21.08 2.91 44.25
C SER A 127 20.01 3.78 44.91
N SER A 128 18.83 3.93 44.31
CA SER A 128 17.76 4.81 44.80
C SER A 128 16.37 4.15 44.85
N PRO A 129 16.22 2.90 45.35
CA PRO A 129 14.94 2.18 45.33
C PRO A 129 13.86 2.77 46.27
N LYS A 130 14.20 3.75 47.11
CA LYS A 130 13.24 4.49 47.96
C LYS A 130 12.70 5.75 47.28
N ASP A 131 13.49 6.37 46.41
CA ASP A 131 13.12 7.59 45.68
C ASP A 131 12.41 7.27 44.36
N TYR A 132 12.54 6.05 43.84
CA TYR A 132 11.92 5.61 42.59
C TYR A 132 11.23 4.25 42.73
N SER A 133 10.08 4.10 42.07
CA SER A 133 9.30 2.88 42.00
C SER A 133 8.81 2.61 40.56
N ASP A 134 8.03 1.54 40.34
CA ASP A 134 7.41 1.21 39.05
C ASP A 134 8.38 1.16 37.86
N PHE A 135 9.56 0.56 38.08
CA PHE A 135 10.56 0.34 37.04
C PHE A 135 10.02 -0.59 35.95
N LYS A 136 9.79 -0.03 34.75
CA LYS A 136 9.23 -0.75 33.60
C LYS A 136 10.09 -0.58 32.36
N THR A 137 9.97 -1.55 31.47
CA THR A 137 10.51 -1.50 30.12
C THR A 137 9.38 -1.72 29.14
N GLU A 138 9.29 -0.88 28.12
CA GLU A 138 8.32 -1.02 27.03
C GLU A 138 9.05 -1.02 25.69
N GLN A 139 8.54 -1.80 24.74
CA GLN A 139 9.07 -1.81 23.37
C GLN A 139 8.20 -0.95 22.47
N THR A 140 8.82 -0.12 21.64
CA THR A 140 8.11 0.61 20.59
C THR A 140 7.61 -0.35 19.52
N LYS A 141 6.61 0.09 18.75
CA LYS A 141 6.19 -0.65 17.56
C LYS A 141 7.33 -0.69 16.54
N SER A 142 7.46 -1.82 15.86
CA SER A 142 8.37 -1.97 14.73
C SER A 142 7.96 -1.03 13.60
N VAL A 143 8.95 -0.38 13.00
CA VAL A 143 8.79 0.36 11.72
C VAL A 143 9.08 -0.53 10.51
N GLU A 144 9.43 -1.80 10.73
CA GLU A 144 9.75 -2.73 9.66
C GLU A 144 8.66 -2.83 8.57
N PRO A 145 7.34 -2.93 8.90
CA PRO A 145 6.30 -2.89 7.87
C PRO A 145 6.37 -1.63 7.00
N ASP A 146 6.60 -0.47 7.61
CA ASP A 146 6.71 0.81 6.92
C ASP A 146 7.92 0.86 5.99
N LEU A 147 9.03 0.15 6.32
CA LEU A 147 10.19 0.04 5.42
C LEU A 147 9.81 -0.68 4.13
N TYR A 148 9.12 -1.82 4.25
CA TYR A 148 8.65 -2.58 3.09
C TYR A 148 7.64 -1.78 2.27
N GLU A 149 6.67 -1.11 2.91
CA GLU A 149 5.68 -0.27 2.23
C GLU A 149 6.35 0.87 1.44
N THR A 150 7.27 1.59 2.10
CA THR A 150 7.92 2.76 1.51
C THR A 150 8.83 2.35 0.35
N LEU A 151 9.67 1.33 0.54
CA LEU A 151 10.57 0.89 -0.52
C LEU A 151 9.81 0.28 -1.70
N SER A 152 8.71 -0.44 -1.46
CA SER A 152 7.85 -0.94 -2.55
C SER A 152 7.31 0.20 -3.41
N THR A 153 6.84 1.28 -2.76
CA THR A 153 6.34 2.47 -3.45
C THR A 153 7.44 3.17 -4.25
N LEU A 154 8.63 3.32 -3.66
CA LEU A 154 9.78 3.93 -4.34
C LEU A 154 10.21 3.13 -5.58
N LEU A 155 10.28 1.80 -5.47
CA LEU A 155 10.64 0.92 -6.59
C LEU A 155 9.61 0.98 -7.72
N LEU A 156 8.31 0.99 -7.38
CA LEU A 156 7.22 1.16 -8.35
C LEU A 156 7.32 2.50 -9.10
N ASN A 157 7.54 3.60 -8.37
CA ASN A 157 7.70 4.93 -8.96
C ASN A 157 8.95 5.00 -9.86
N ALA A 158 10.01 4.30 -9.49
CA ALA A 158 11.23 4.17 -10.28
C ALA A 158 11.11 3.16 -11.46
N LYS A 159 9.92 2.56 -11.66
CA LYS A 159 9.66 1.50 -12.65
C LYS A 159 10.54 0.26 -12.49
N LYS A 160 11.11 0.04 -11.31
CA LYS A 160 11.88 -1.15 -10.93
C LYS A 160 10.93 -2.26 -10.49
N ASN A 161 10.07 -2.67 -11.43
CA ASN A 161 8.89 -3.47 -11.12
C ASN A 161 9.25 -4.87 -10.58
N ASP A 162 10.27 -5.52 -11.13
CA ASP A 162 10.72 -6.83 -10.66
C ASP A 162 11.30 -6.80 -9.24
N GLU A 163 12.06 -5.74 -8.92
CA GLU A 163 12.58 -5.51 -7.57
C GLU A 163 11.42 -5.25 -6.59
N ALA A 164 10.42 -4.46 -7.00
CA ALA A 164 9.23 -4.21 -6.20
C ALA A 164 8.48 -5.51 -5.90
N VAL A 165 8.27 -6.38 -6.90
CA VAL A 165 7.63 -7.69 -6.73
C VAL A 165 8.35 -8.52 -5.68
N ALA A 166 9.67 -8.72 -5.84
CA ALA A 166 10.45 -9.55 -4.92
C ALA A 166 10.42 -8.99 -3.49
N LEU A 167 10.48 -7.67 -3.34
CA LEU A 167 10.40 -7.01 -2.04
C LEU A 167 9.02 -7.18 -1.39
N ILE A 168 7.95 -6.99 -2.16
CA ILE A 168 6.57 -7.12 -1.67
C ILE A 168 6.30 -8.55 -1.24
N GLU A 169 6.77 -9.56 -1.99
CA GLU A 169 6.68 -10.97 -1.60
C GLU A 169 7.39 -11.22 -0.25
N LYS A 170 8.62 -10.69 -0.09
CA LYS A 170 9.36 -10.77 1.19
C LYS A 170 8.62 -10.07 2.33
N GLY A 171 7.99 -8.93 2.05
CA GLY A 171 7.22 -8.17 3.02
C GLY A 171 5.94 -8.89 3.45
N LEU A 172 5.17 -9.43 2.51
CA LEU A 172 3.94 -10.19 2.78
C LEU A 172 4.21 -11.54 3.46
N ALA A 173 5.38 -12.15 3.23
CA ALA A 173 5.79 -13.34 3.99
C ALA A 173 5.94 -13.04 5.49
N LYS A 174 6.39 -11.82 5.86
CA LYS A 174 6.49 -11.38 7.26
C LYS A 174 5.20 -10.76 7.80
N PHE A 175 4.47 -10.03 6.95
CA PHE A 175 3.30 -9.25 7.31
C PHE A 175 2.10 -9.63 6.41
N PRO A 176 1.55 -10.85 6.56
CA PRO A 176 0.54 -11.39 5.64
C PRO A 176 -0.77 -10.61 5.60
N ASN A 177 -1.03 -9.78 6.60
CA ASN A 177 -2.23 -8.94 6.71
C ASN A 177 -1.97 -7.45 6.38
N ASN A 178 -0.80 -7.11 5.84
CA ASN A 178 -0.51 -5.73 5.45
C ASN A 178 -1.27 -5.35 4.17
N ALA A 179 -2.33 -4.53 4.34
CA ALA A 179 -3.21 -4.12 3.25
C ALA A 179 -2.48 -3.32 2.15
N LYS A 180 -1.54 -2.44 2.53
CA LYS A 180 -0.81 -1.61 1.57
C LYS A 180 0.19 -2.42 0.74
N LEU A 181 0.83 -3.43 1.33
CA LEU A 181 1.67 -4.35 0.58
C LEU A 181 0.84 -5.21 -0.39
N LYS A 182 -0.36 -5.65 0.01
CA LYS A 182 -1.28 -6.35 -0.89
C LYS A 182 -1.73 -5.46 -2.06
N GLU A 183 -1.98 -4.17 -1.80
CA GLU A 183 -2.30 -3.19 -2.85
C GLU A 183 -1.13 -2.96 -3.81
N ALA A 184 0.07 -2.73 -3.26
CA ALA A 184 1.30 -2.56 -4.04
C ALA A 184 1.61 -3.80 -4.89
N GLN A 185 1.27 -5.00 -4.41
CA GLN A 185 1.47 -6.26 -5.12
C GLN A 185 0.76 -6.26 -6.49
N GLY A 186 -0.52 -5.86 -6.52
CA GLY A 186 -1.28 -5.78 -7.76
C GLY A 186 -0.66 -4.81 -8.77
N THR A 187 -0.22 -3.65 -8.28
CA THR A 187 0.45 -2.63 -9.11
C THR A 187 1.79 -3.13 -9.67
N ALA A 188 2.63 -3.75 -8.83
CA ALA A 188 3.95 -4.24 -9.23
C ALA A 188 3.88 -5.35 -10.28
N LEU A 189 2.90 -6.25 -10.15
CA LEU A 189 2.78 -7.40 -11.03
C LEU A 189 2.15 -7.04 -12.36
N TYR A 190 1.26 -6.04 -12.37
CA TYR A 190 0.82 -5.43 -13.61
C TYR A 190 1.98 -4.77 -14.36
N ALA A 191 2.81 -4.02 -13.64
CA ALA A 191 3.89 -3.24 -14.26
C ALA A 191 5.10 -4.09 -14.71
N SER A 192 5.34 -5.26 -14.08
CA SER A 192 6.48 -6.12 -14.41
C SER A 192 6.29 -7.03 -15.62
N GLY A 193 5.06 -7.23 -16.11
CA GLY A 193 4.78 -8.20 -17.17
C GLY A 193 4.97 -9.67 -16.74
N ASN A 194 5.34 -9.93 -15.49
CA ASN A 194 5.52 -11.26 -14.91
C ASN A 194 4.18 -11.88 -14.46
N THR A 195 3.17 -11.79 -15.32
CA THR A 195 1.77 -12.19 -15.05
C THR A 195 1.66 -13.69 -14.75
N GLU A 196 2.42 -14.55 -15.42
CA GLU A 196 2.38 -16.01 -15.20
C GLU A 196 2.86 -16.41 -13.81
N LYS A 197 4.02 -15.91 -13.39
CA LYS A 197 4.56 -16.17 -12.05
C LYS A 197 3.63 -15.65 -10.97
N PHE A 198 2.99 -14.50 -11.19
CA PHE A 198 2.00 -13.97 -10.25
C PHE A 198 0.78 -14.87 -10.12
N MET A 199 0.22 -15.31 -11.26
CA MET A 199 -0.91 -16.24 -11.27
C MET A 199 -0.58 -17.53 -10.52
N GLN A 200 0.64 -18.06 -10.68
CA GLN A 200 1.09 -19.22 -9.91
C GLN A 200 1.14 -18.93 -8.41
N ASN A 201 1.74 -17.81 -7.99
CA ASN A 201 1.81 -17.42 -6.57
C ASN A 201 0.40 -17.27 -5.98
N LEU A 202 -0.52 -16.60 -6.68
CA LEU A 202 -1.91 -16.48 -6.23
C LEU A 202 -2.59 -17.84 -6.08
N LYS A 203 -2.38 -18.77 -7.03
CA LYS A 203 -2.91 -20.14 -6.92
C LYS A 203 -2.35 -20.86 -5.69
N GLU A 204 -1.05 -20.73 -5.39
CA GLU A 204 -0.44 -21.31 -4.20
C GLU A 204 -0.96 -20.67 -2.90
N GLN A 205 -1.18 -19.36 -2.89
CA GLN A 205 -1.78 -18.66 -1.75
C GLN A 205 -3.23 -19.07 -1.53
N LEU A 206 -4.01 -19.20 -2.60
CA LEU A 206 -5.41 -19.65 -2.55
C LEU A 206 -5.52 -21.13 -2.14
N ALA A 207 -4.54 -21.96 -2.49
CA ALA A 207 -4.47 -23.33 -1.99
C ALA A 207 -4.29 -23.38 -0.46
N LYS A 208 -3.58 -22.40 0.12
CA LYS A 208 -3.38 -22.28 1.58
C LYS A 208 -4.54 -21.57 2.29
N ASN A 209 -5.12 -20.56 1.64
CA ASN A 209 -6.25 -19.79 2.15
C ASN A 209 -7.30 -19.59 1.04
N PRO A 210 -8.23 -20.55 0.87
CA PRO A 210 -9.25 -20.47 -0.18
C PRO A 210 -10.32 -19.41 0.08
N ASN A 211 -10.31 -18.76 1.26
CA ASN A 211 -11.29 -17.75 1.64
C ASN A 211 -10.74 -16.31 1.50
N ASP A 212 -9.57 -16.10 0.88
CA ASP A 212 -9.08 -14.75 0.59
C ASP A 212 -9.76 -14.19 -0.68
N ALA A 213 -10.84 -13.43 -0.47
CA ALA A 213 -11.58 -12.78 -1.55
C ALA A 213 -10.70 -11.87 -2.43
N THR A 214 -9.67 -11.25 -1.86
CA THR A 214 -8.76 -10.34 -2.59
C THR A 214 -7.89 -11.13 -3.56
N ASN A 215 -7.39 -12.30 -3.16
CA ASN A 215 -6.59 -13.14 -4.03
C ASN A 215 -7.41 -13.77 -5.16
N TRP A 216 -8.66 -14.16 -4.89
CA TRP A 216 -9.59 -14.57 -5.96
C TRP A 216 -9.85 -13.44 -6.95
N TYR A 217 -10.07 -12.22 -6.47
CA TYR A 217 -10.22 -11.05 -7.32
C TYR A 217 -8.97 -10.80 -8.17
N ASN A 218 -7.78 -10.79 -7.55
CA ASN A 218 -6.52 -10.57 -8.26
C ASN A 218 -6.26 -11.66 -9.31
N LEU A 219 -6.58 -12.93 -9.02
CA LEU A 219 -6.43 -14.02 -9.99
C LEU A 219 -7.34 -13.79 -11.19
N GLY A 220 -8.59 -13.38 -10.95
CA GLY A 220 -9.53 -13.03 -12.02
C GLY A 220 -9.05 -11.86 -12.88
N VAL A 221 -8.44 -10.83 -12.29
CA VAL A 221 -7.88 -9.68 -13.04
C VAL A 221 -6.75 -10.11 -13.99
N LEU A 222 -5.94 -11.10 -13.60
CA LEU A 222 -4.87 -11.60 -14.47
C LEU A 222 -5.43 -12.49 -15.57
N GLN A 223 -6.37 -13.37 -15.23
CA GLN A 223 -7.04 -14.25 -16.19
C GLN A 223 -7.88 -13.48 -17.20
N SER A 224 -8.41 -12.30 -16.86
CA SER A 224 -9.20 -11.49 -17.81
C SER A 224 -8.34 -10.82 -18.89
N LYS A 225 -7.00 -10.88 -18.80
CA LYS A 225 -6.09 -10.31 -19.81
C LYS A 225 -6.00 -11.15 -21.07
N ASP A 226 -6.24 -12.45 -20.98
CA ASP A 226 -6.25 -13.35 -22.13
C ASP A 226 -7.71 -13.81 -22.38
N PRO A 227 -8.26 -13.57 -23.59
CA PRO A 227 -9.55 -14.11 -23.99
C PRO A 227 -9.68 -15.62 -23.77
N ALA A 228 -8.59 -16.39 -23.88
CA ALA A 228 -8.58 -17.83 -23.64
C ALA A 228 -8.92 -18.20 -22.19
N THR A 229 -8.64 -17.33 -21.23
CA THR A 229 -8.87 -17.54 -19.79
C THR A 229 -10.04 -16.72 -19.24
N ALA A 230 -10.88 -16.14 -20.10
CA ALA A 230 -12.03 -15.34 -19.68
C ALA A 230 -13.03 -16.12 -18.80
N ALA A 231 -13.23 -17.42 -19.08
CA ALA A 231 -14.09 -18.27 -18.26
C ALA A 231 -13.52 -18.48 -16.84
N ASP A 232 -12.21 -18.66 -16.73
CA ASP A 232 -11.55 -18.77 -15.43
C ASP A 232 -11.62 -17.45 -14.67
N ALA A 233 -11.48 -16.31 -15.37
CA ALA A 233 -11.64 -14.99 -14.79
C ALA A 233 -13.04 -14.79 -14.19
N GLU A 234 -14.10 -15.16 -14.93
CA GLU A 234 -15.47 -15.13 -14.41
C GLU A 234 -15.61 -15.98 -13.13
N ALA A 235 -15.03 -17.18 -13.10
CA ALA A 235 -15.10 -18.07 -11.95
C ALA A 235 -14.38 -17.47 -10.72
N SER A 236 -13.19 -16.90 -10.93
CA SER A 236 -12.42 -16.23 -9.89
C SER A 236 -13.15 -15.01 -9.33
N PHE A 237 -13.75 -14.16 -10.18
CA PHE A 237 -14.55 -13.02 -9.72
C PHE A 237 -15.82 -13.46 -8.98
N LYS A 238 -16.51 -14.51 -9.46
CA LYS A 238 -17.66 -15.10 -8.75
C LYS A 238 -17.28 -15.59 -7.36
N LYS A 239 -16.10 -16.21 -7.21
CA LYS A 239 -15.62 -16.63 -5.89
C LYS A 239 -15.28 -15.45 -4.99
N ALA A 240 -14.70 -14.39 -5.54
CA ALA A 240 -14.43 -13.16 -4.79
C ALA A 240 -15.71 -12.51 -4.25
N ILE A 241 -16.80 -12.43 -5.04
CA ILE A 241 -18.08 -11.86 -4.58
C ILE A 241 -18.86 -12.79 -3.64
N GLU A 242 -18.67 -14.11 -3.74
CA GLU A 242 -19.23 -15.08 -2.78
C GLU A 242 -18.63 -14.84 -1.39
N LEU A 243 -17.32 -14.63 -1.31
CA LEU A 243 -16.59 -14.38 -0.07
C LEU A 243 -16.76 -12.95 0.44
N LYS A 244 -16.94 -11.98 -0.46
CA LYS A 244 -17.11 -10.56 -0.16
C LYS A 244 -18.24 -9.96 -1.01
N PRO A 245 -19.50 -10.02 -0.54
CA PRO A 245 -20.67 -9.59 -1.31
C PRO A 245 -20.73 -8.10 -1.67
N ASP A 246 -19.95 -7.24 -1.02
CA ASP A 246 -19.84 -5.80 -1.27
C ASP A 246 -18.62 -5.42 -2.14
N PHE A 247 -17.96 -6.42 -2.76
CA PHE A 247 -16.74 -6.20 -3.54
C PHE A 247 -17.02 -5.56 -4.91
N ALA A 248 -17.27 -4.25 -4.92
CA ALA A 248 -17.64 -3.48 -6.10
C ALA A 248 -16.71 -3.68 -7.31
N ASN A 249 -15.38 -3.70 -7.10
CA ASN A 249 -14.41 -3.91 -8.16
C ASN A 249 -14.54 -5.30 -8.80
N ALA A 250 -14.93 -6.33 -8.04
CA ALA A 250 -15.15 -7.67 -8.59
C ALA A 250 -16.44 -7.71 -9.43
N TYR A 251 -17.51 -7.03 -9.02
CA TYR A 251 -18.71 -6.90 -9.87
C TYR A 251 -18.41 -6.14 -11.16
N GLN A 252 -17.70 -5.01 -11.09
CA GLN A 252 -17.28 -4.25 -12.27
C GLN A 252 -16.52 -5.12 -13.27
N ASN A 253 -15.51 -5.86 -12.80
CA ASN A 253 -14.73 -6.72 -13.67
C ASN A 253 -15.58 -7.87 -14.22
N LEU A 254 -16.47 -8.46 -13.42
CA LEU A 254 -17.36 -9.52 -13.88
C LEU A 254 -18.33 -9.02 -14.97
N VAL A 255 -18.85 -7.78 -14.87
CA VAL A 255 -19.65 -7.13 -15.93
C VAL A 255 -18.86 -7.05 -17.22
N TYR A 256 -17.66 -6.49 -17.19
CA TYR A 256 -16.84 -6.32 -18.40
C TYR A 256 -16.36 -7.65 -18.98
N THR A 257 -15.95 -8.62 -18.16
CA THR A 257 -15.60 -9.96 -18.63
C THR A 257 -16.79 -10.68 -19.25
N THR A 258 -17.99 -10.51 -18.69
CA THR A 258 -19.23 -11.12 -19.23
C THR A 258 -19.64 -10.47 -20.56
N ILE A 259 -19.53 -9.14 -20.68
CA ILE A 259 -19.81 -8.40 -21.91
C ILE A 259 -18.75 -8.75 -22.99
N GLY A 260 -17.48 -8.88 -22.59
CA GLY A 260 -16.36 -9.10 -23.50
C GLY A 260 -16.03 -7.88 -24.36
N ASP A 261 -15.35 -8.11 -25.48
CA ASP A 261 -15.01 -7.03 -26.43
C ASP A 261 -16.25 -6.62 -27.24
N ASP A 262 -16.98 -5.63 -26.71
CA ASP A 262 -18.20 -5.12 -27.34
C ASP A 262 -17.90 -4.31 -28.61
N THR A 263 -16.77 -3.62 -28.65
CA THR A 263 -16.32 -2.83 -29.80
C THR A 263 -16.14 -3.73 -31.01
N LYS A 264 -15.37 -4.82 -30.85
CA LYS A 264 -15.17 -5.81 -31.91
C LYS A 264 -16.48 -6.45 -32.36
N ALA A 265 -17.37 -6.78 -31.42
CA ALA A 265 -18.67 -7.34 -31.76
C ALA A 265 -19.52 -6.39 -32.60
N VAL A 266 -19.53 -5.09 -32.28
CA VAL A 266 -20.24 -4.06 -33.06
C VAL A 266 -19.61 -3.88 -34.44
N GLU A 267 -18.27 -3.88 -34.55
CA GLU A 267 -17.58 -3.81 -35.84
C GLU A 267 -17.95 -4.98 -36.76
N GLU A 268 -17.94 -6.21 -36.23
CA GLU A 268 -18.33 -7.41 -36.97
C GLU A 268 -19.80 -7.36 -37.41
N ILE A 269 -20.70 -6.94 -36.53
CA ILE A 269 -22.12 -6.72 -36.86
C ILE A 269 -22.27 -5.71 -38.00
N ASN A 270 -21.52 -4.61 -37.96
CA ASN A 270 -21.59 -3.54 -38.97
C ASN A 270 -21.13 -4.03 -40.34
N ALA A 271 -20.04 -4.81 -40.37
CA ALA A 271 -19.49 -5.38 -41.60
C ALA A 271 -20.47 -6.37 -42.26
N LEU A 272 -21.17 -7.17 -41.46
CA LEU A 272 -22.11 -8.18 -41.97
C LEU A 272 -23.47 -7.62 -42.34
N ARG A 273 -23.89 -6.49 -41.74
CA ARG A 273 -25.28 -6.02 -41.78
C ARG A 273 -25.91 -5.92 -43.17
N LYS A 274 -25.14 -5.50 -44.17
CA LYS A 274 -25.62 -5.36 -45.56
C LYS A 274 -25.49 -6.64 -46.37
N ALA A 275 -24.39 -7.38 -46.18
CA ALA A 275 -24.02 -8.51 -47.03
C ALA A 275 -24.60 -9.84 -46.54
N LYS A 276 -24.74 -10.00 -45.22
CA LYS A 276 -25.20 -11.22 -44.53
C LYS A 276 -26.08 -10.85 -43.32
N PRO A 277 -27.32 -10.38 -43.55
CA PRO A 277 -28.20 -9.87 -42.48
C PRO A 277 -28.54 -10.93 -41.42
N ASP A 278 -28.67 -12.20 -41.80
CA ASP A 278 -28.96 -13.29 -40.84
C ASP A 278 -27.78 -13.54 -39.90
N ASP A 279 -26.53 -13.50 -40.41
CA ASP A 279 -25.34 -13.65 -39.58
C ASP A 279 -25.14 -12.43 -38.66
N ALA A 280 -25.43 -11.22 -39.16
CA ALA A 280 -25.45 -10.02 -38.32
C ALA A 280 -26.50 -10.13 -37.20
N THR A 281 -27.67 -10.69 -37.49
CA THR A 281 -28.75 -10.89 -36.49
C THR A 281 -28.30 -11.84 -35.38
N LYS A 282 -27.64 -12.97 -35.72
CA LYS A 282 -27.08 -13.89 -34.72
C LYS A 282 -26.07 -13.21 -33.79
N LEU A 283 -25.18 -12.37 -34.33
CA LEU A 283 -24.23 -11.61 -33.51
C LEU A 283 -24.90 -10.58 -32.62
N ILE A 284 -25.96 -9.91 -33.10
CA ILE A 284 -26.78 -8.98 -32.30
C ILE A 284 -27.45 -9.72 -31.13
N GLU A 285 -28.01 -10.89 -31.37
CA GLU A 285 -28.65 -11.72 -30.33
C GLU A 285 -27.62 -12.22 -29.31
N ALA A 286 -26.45 -12.70 -29.76
CA ALA A 286 -25.36 -13.10 -28.89
C ALA A 286 -24.85 -11.93 -28.03
N ARG A 287 -24.72 -10.74 -28.62
CA ARG A 287 -24.40 -9.50 -27.90
C ARG A 287 -25.46 -9.18 -26.84
N LYS A 288 -26.74 -9.22 -27.19
CA LYS A 288 -27.84 -8.98 -26.24
C LYS A 288 -27.81 -9.97 -25.08
N ALA A 289 -27.60 -11.25 -25.35
CA ALA A 289 -27.53 -12.30 -24.33
C ALA A 289 -26.37 -12.07 -23.33
N ARG A 290 -25.19 -11.61 -23.81
CA ARG A 290 -24.08 -11.25 -22.92
C ARG A 290 -24.43 -10.10 -21.98
N PHE A 291 -25.09 -9.06 -22.48
CA PHE A 291 -25.53 -7.93 -21.66
C PHE A 291 -26.64 -8.32 -20.66
N GLU A 292 -27.57 -9.21 -21.05
CA GLU A 292 -28.57 -9.76 -20.13
C GLU A 292 -27.92 -10.58 -19.01
N LYS A 293 -26.91 -11.40 -19.33
CA LYS A 293 -26.11 -12.13 -18.33
C LYS A 293 -25.34 -11.18 -17.40
N ALA A 294 -24.86 -10.05 -17.90
CA ALA A 294 -24.12 -9.05 -17.11
C ALA A 294 -25.00 -8.16 -16.22
N LEU A 295 -26.31 -8.03 -16.54
CA LEU A 295 -27.25 -7.17 -15.84
C LEU A 295 -27.27 -7.34 -14.31
N PRO A 296 -27.43 -8.56 -13.73
CA PRO A 296 -27.44 -8.71 -12.27
C PRO A 296 -26.12 -8.28 -11.61
N TYR A 297 -24.99 -8.44 -12.30
CA TYR A 297 -23.70 -8.00 -11.79
C TYR A 297 -23.58 -6.46 -11.83
N ALA A 298 -24.11 -5.83 -12.87
CA ALA A 298 -24.15 -4.37 -12.98
C ALA A 298 -25.08 -3.74 -11.94
N GLU A 299 -26.23 -4.36 -11.65
CA GLU A 299 -27.14 -3.93 -10.57
C GLU A 299 -26.46 -4.03 -9.20
N SER A 300 -25.73 -5.12 -8.93
CA SER A 300 -24.93 -5.27 -7.71
C SER A 300 -23.75 -4.30 -7.63
N TRP A 301 -23.08 -4.03 -8.76
CA TRP A 301 -22.00 -3.03 -8.82
C TRP A 301 -22.51 -1.64 -8.43
N TYR A 302 -23.61 -1.21 -9.03
CA TYR A 302 -24.27 0.07 -8.69
C TYR A 302 -24.73 0.09 -7.23
N LYS A 303 -25.29 -1.01 -6.71
CA LYS A 303 -25.67 -1.10 -5.30
C LYS A 303 -24.47 -0.92 -4.36
N ALA A 304 -23.32 -1.48 -4.72
CA ALA A 304 -22.09 -1.37 -3.92
C ALA A 304 -21.44 0.03 -4.03
N LEU A 305 -21.54 0.69 -5.20
CA LEU A 305 -21.00 2.03 -5.44
C LEU A 305 -22.02 2.92 -6.17
N PRO A 306 -23.02 3.47 -5.47
CA PRO A 306 -24.12 4.21 -6.10
C PRO A 306 -23.71 5.58 -6.66
N GLU A 307 -22.57 6.12 -6.24
CA GLU A 307 -22.02 7.38 -6.79
C GLU A 307 -21.01 7.14 -7.95
N SER A 308 -20.80 5.89 -8.38
CA SER A 308 -19.93 5.58 -9.52
C SER A 308 -20.61 5.93 -10.84
N ILE A 309 -20.07 6.93 -11.56
CA ILE A 309 -20.54 7.31 -12.90
C ILE A 309 -20.44 6.12 -13.86
N ASP A 310 -19.35 5.35 -13.79
CA ASP A 310 -19.14 4.20 -14.66
C ASP A 310 -20.19 3.10 -14.45
N ALA A 311 -20.56 2.84 -13.19
CA ALA A 311 -21.59 1.86 -12.85
C ALA A 311 -22.96 2.28 -13.40
N VAL A 312 -23.30 3.56 -13.24
CA VAL A 312 -24.57 4.12 -13.73
C VAL A 312 -24.62 4.15 -15.26
N SER A 313 -23.54 4.56 -15.93
CA SER A 313 -23.49 4.56 -17.41
C SER A 313 -23.60 3.14 -17.96
N THR A 314 -22.89 2.19 -17.35
CA THR A 314 -22.94 0.78 -17.78
C THR A 314 -24.35 0.21 -17.62
N LEU A 315 -25.03 0.47 -16.50
CA LEU A 315 -26.43 0.06 -16.31
C LEU A 315 -27.39 0.70 -17.31
N LYS A 316 -27.24 2.01 -17.57
CA LYS A 316 -28.00 2.72 -18.61
C LYS A 316 -27.86 2.03 -19.96
N ASP A 317 -26.64 1.67 -20.35
CA ASP A 317 -26.36 1.04 -21.64
C ASP A 317 -26.95 -0.38 -21.72
N ILE A 318 -26.84 -1.17 -20.65
CA ILE A 318 -27.49 -2.48 -20.53
C ILE A 318 -29.01 -2.34 -20.64
N TYR A 319 -29.63 -1.39 -19.93
CA TYR A 319 -31.08 -1.19 -19.99
C TYR A 319 -31.55 -0.72 -21.37
N ASN A 320 -30.80 0.15 -22.04
CA ASN A 320 -31.10 0.55 -23.42
C ASN A 320 -31.08 -0.66 -24.36
N LEU A 321 -30.05 -1.51 -24.26
CA LEU A 321 -29.90 -2.68 -25.12
C LEU A 321 -30.96 -3.75 -24.85
N THR A 322 -31.34 -3.93 -23.59
CA THR A 322 -32.38 -4.87 -23.15
C THR A 322 -33.79 -4.29 -23.25
N LYS A 323 -33.93 -3.08 -23.81
CA LYS A 323 -35.19 -2.35 -24.03
C LYS A 323 -35.97 -2.00 -22.76
N ASN A 324 -35.30 -1.87 -21.61
CA ASN A 324 -35.90 -1.36 -20.37
C ASN A 324 -35.79 0.18 -20.32
N GLN A 325 -36.64 0.86 -21.10
CA GLN A 325 -36.58 2.32 -21.28
C GLN A 325 -36.79 3.11 -19.96
N THR A 326 -37.65 2.61 -19.08
CA THR A 326 -37.92 3.25 -17.78
C THR A 326 -36.67 3.29 -16.91
N LYS A 327 -36.00 2.13 -16.72
CA LYS A 327 -34.77 2.08 -15.94
C LYS A 327 -33.60 2.79 -16.63
N ALA A 328 -33.53 2.75 -17.96
CA ALA A 328 -32.52 3.50 -18.71
C ALA A 328 -32.65 5.03 -18.50
N ALA A 329 -33.88 5.56 -18.53
CA ALA A 329 -34.15 6.97 -18.25
C ALA A 329 -33.79 7.35 -16.81
N GLU A 330 -34.06 6.46 -15.85
CA GLU A 330 -33.68 6.65 -14.45
C GLU A 330 -32.15 6.73 -14.29
N MET A 331 -31.40 5.81 -14.90
CA MET A 331 -29.93 5.82 -14.86
C MET A 331 -29.36 7.06 -15.56
N LYS A 332 -29.94 7.48 -16.70
CA LYS A 332 -29.53 8.71 -17.39
C LYS A 332 -29.69 9.96 -16.52
N ALA A 333 -30.79 10.06 -15.77
CA ALA A 333 -31.00 11.18 -14.84
C ALA A 333 -29.96 11.17 -13.70
N LYS A 334 -29.66 9.98 -13.15
CA LYS A 334 -28.63 9.83 -12.10
C LYS A 334 -27.24 10.17 -12.60
N GLU A 335 -26.88 9.71 -13.79
CA GLU A 335 -25.58 10.01 -14.42
C GLU A 335 -25.38 11.52 -14.57
N ALA A 336 -26.39 12.24 -15.08
CA ALA A 336 -26.34 13.69 -15.22
C ALA A 336 -26.16 14.41 -13.88
N ALA A 337 -26.84 13.94 -12.82
CA ALA A 337 -26.70 14.49 -11.48
C ALA A 337 -25.29 14.27 -10.90
N LEU A 338 -24.71 13.08 -11.09
CA LEU A 338 -23.35 12.77 -10.64
C LEU A 338 -22.29 13.59 -11.40
N GLN A 339 -22.45 13.75 -12.72
CA GLN A 339 -21.57 14.58 -13.53
C GLN A 339 -21.62 16.06 -13.13
N ALA A 340 -22.79 16.57 -12.75
CA ALA A 340 -22.94 17.94 -12.27
C ALA A 340 -22.24 18.16 -10.92
N LYS A 341 -22.25 17.16 -10.02
CA LYS A 341 -21.58 17.20 -8.70
C LYS A 341 -20.04 17.16 -8.82
N ALA A 342 -19.51 16.63 -9.92
CA ALA A 342 -18.07 16.47 -10.14
C ALA A 342 -17.39 17.70 -10.79
N LYS A 343 -18.17 18.72 -11.17
CA LYS A 343 -17.69 19.99 -11.75
C LYS A 343 -17.54 21.07 -10.68
#